data_AF-A0A2N5ZU42-F1
#
_entry.id   AF-A0A2N5ZU42-F1
#
_cell.length_a   1.000
_cell.length_b   1.000
_cell.length_c   1.000
_cell.angle_alpha   90.00
_cell.angle_beta   90.00
_cell.angle_gamma   90.00
#
_symmetry.space_group_name_H-M   'P 1'
#
loop_
_entity.id
_entity.type
_entity.pdbx_description
1 polymer ?
#
loop_
_entity_poly.entity_id
_entity_poly.type
_entity_poly.pdbx_seq_one_letter_code
_entity_poly.pdbx_strand_id
1 'polypeptide(L)'
;MKITICGSIALTPNIIEILKELQKTENEVLIPSTSEKIHKGEISLDGIKKDKTSGDIVERVIREDLIREHYKKIKSSEAILVANFDKNNIKNYIGGNTLMEMGFAHVLNKKIYLFNDIPEMIYTEEIRAMQPIILYKDLKKIK
;
A
#
# COMPACT_ATOMS: atom_id res chain seq x y z
N MET A 1 6.68 -3.33 15.79
CA MET A 1 5.71 -4.25 15.14
C MET A 1 6.08 -4.50 13.69
N LYS A 2 5.58 -5.58 13.10
CA LYS A 2 5.72 -5.87 11.67
C LYS A 2 4.58 -5.24 10.87
N ILE A 3 4.90 -4.36 9.93
CA ILE A 3 3.94 -3.54 9.17
C ILE A 3 4.14 -3.76 7.68
N THR A 4 3.06 -4.02 6.95
CA THR A 4 3.10 -4.02 5.48
C THR A 4 2.51 -2.71 4.95
N ILE A 5 3.29 -1.92 4.21
CA ILE A 5 2.80 -0.73 3.51
C ILE A 5 2.05 -1.18 2.25
N CYS A 6 0.81 -0.73 2.12
CA CYS A 6 -0.07 -0.97 0.97
C CYS A 6 -0.29 0.33 0.21
N GLY A 7 -0.50 0.27 -1.10
CA GLY A 7 -0.75 1.46 -1.89
C GLY A 7 -0.47 1.31 -3.38
N SER A 8 -0.92 2.30 -4.14
CA SER A 8 -0.66 2.35 -5.58
C SER A 8 0.85 2.40 -5.86
N ILE A 9 1.37 1.52 -6.72
CA ILE A 9 2.78 1.56 -7.16
C ILE A 9 3.19 2.94 -7.73
N ALA A 10 2.25 3.70 -8.32
CA ALA A 10 2.53 5.07 -8.76
C ALA A 10 2.98 6.03 -7.62
N LEU A 11 2.66 5.68 -6.37
CA LEU A 11 3.03 6.41 -5.14
C LEU A 11 4.26 5.79 -4.47
N THR A 12 5.06 5.00 -5.20
CA THR A 12 6.30 4.39 -4.68
C THR A 12 7.25 5.42 -4.03
N PRO A 13 7.43 6.65 -4.55
CA PRO A 13 8.24 7.66 -3.87
C PRO A 13 7.75 7.93 -2.44
N ASN A 14 6.44 8.11 -2.24
CA ASN A 14 5.86 8.31 -0.91
C ASN A 14 5.92 7.06 -0.03
N ILE A 15 5.75 5.86 -0.62
CA ILE A 15 5.93 4.59 0.11
C ILE A 15 7.37 4.49 0.65
N ILE A 16 8.38 4.90 -0.14
CA ILE A 16 9.79 4.89 0.27
C ILE A 16 10.05 5.94 1.36
N GLU A 17 9.41 7.11 1.30
CA GLU A 17 9.49 8.11 2.39
C GLU A 17 8.95 7.54 3.70
N ILE A 18 7.75 6.95 3.66
CA ILE A 18 7.14 6.30 4.84
C ILE A 18 8.02 5.15 5.35
N LEU A 19 8.55 4.32 4.45
CA LEU A 19 9.48 3.24 4.79
C LEU A 19 10.67 3.78 5.60
N LYS A 20 11.33 4.83 5.10
CA LYS A 20 12.50 5.43 5.76
C LYS A 20 12.16 5.98 7.13
N GLU A 21 10.99 6.61 7.30
CA GLU A 21 10.57 7.11 8.62
C GLU A 21 10.27 5.97 9.60
N LEU A 22 9.58 4.91 9.15
CA LEU A 22 9.30 3.76 10.01
C LEU A 22 10.55 2.93 10.34
N GLN A 23 11.55 2.88 9.46
CA GLN A 23 12.83 2.23 9.74
C GLN A 23 13.66 2.91 10.83
N LYS A 24 13.36 4.17 11.18
CA LYS A 24 13.97 4.86 12.33
C LYS A 24 13.40 4.40 13.68
N THR A 25 12.41 3.50 13.65
CA THR A 25 11.74 2.95 14.83
C THR A 25 12.00 1.44 14.88
N GLU A 26 11.56 0.77 15.96
CA GLU A 26 11.71 -0.70 16.12
C GLU A 26 10.71 -1.51 15.25
N ASN A 27 10.19 -0.90 14.19
CA ASN A 27 9.24 -1.55 13.29
C ASN A 27 9.96 -2.31 12.17
N GLU A 28 9.52 -3.54 11.92
CA GLU A 28 9.88 -4.27 10.70
C GLU A 28 8.90 -3.86 9.59
N VAL A 29 9.39 -3.35 8.48
CA VAL A 29 8.54 -2.76 7.43
C VAL A 29 8.69 -3.52 6.13
N LEU A 30 7.57 -4.02 5.61
CA LEU A 30 7.45 -4.65 4.31
C LEU A 30 6.76 -3.70 3.33
N ILE A 31 7.17 -3.73 2.06
CA ILE A 31 6.56 -2.94 0.98
C ILE A 31 6.23 -3.85 -0.22
N PRO A 32 5.42 -3.39 -1.20
CA PRO A 32 5.20 -4.15 -2.42
C PRO A 32 6.52 -4.49 -3.11
N SER A 33 6.68 -5.72 -3.60
CA SER A 33 7.93 -6.16 -4.25
C SER A 33 8.35 -5.25 -5.40
N THR A 34 7.40 -4.71 -6.16
CA THR A 34 7.71 -3.74 -7.22
C THR A 34 8.29 -2.43 -6.64
N SER A 35 7.75 -1.92 -5.53
CA SER A 35 8.32 -0.74 -4.85
C SER A 35 9.70 -1.03 -4.27
N GLU A 36 9.96 -2.26 -3.81
CA GLU A 36 11.28 -2.70 -3.35
C GLU A 36 12.31 -2.72 -4.48
N LYS A 37 11.96 -3.31 -5.63
CA LYS A 37 12.84 -3.33 -6.82
C LYS A 37 13.14 -1.90 -7.31
N ILE A 38 12.14 -0.99 -7.26
CA ILE A 38 12.35 0.44 -7.57
C ILE A 38 13.30 1.08 -6.55
N HIS A 39 13.11 0.81 -5.26
CA HIS A 39 13.96 1.36 -4.20
C HIS A 39 15.43 0.94 -4.35
N LYS A 40 15.67 -0.31 -4.78
CA LYS A 40 17.01 -0.87 -5.05
C LYS A 40 17.61 -0.42 -6.38
N GLY A 41 16.85 0.28 -7.22
CA GLY A 41 17.30 0.71 -8.55
C GLY A 41 17.32 -0.39 -9.61
N GLU A 42 16.72 -1.55 -9.34
CA GLU A 42 16.65 -2.69 -10.26
C GLU A 42 15.70 -2.41 -11.45
N ILE A 43 14.68 -1.59 -11.20
CA ILE A 43 13.70 -1.15 -12.20
C ILE A 43 13.35 0.33 -11.96
N SER A 44 12.81 1.00 -12.97
CA SER A 44 12.34 2.38 -12.86
C SER A 44 10.82 2.46 -12.74
N LEU A 45 10.34 3.47 -11.99
CA LEU A 45 8.91 3.76 -11.89
C LEU A 45 8.31 4.11 -13.26
N ASP A 46 9.06 4.79 -14.13
CA ASP A 46 8.59 5.14 -15.46
C ASP A 46 8.50 3.92 -16.39
N GLY A 47 9.36 2.91 -16.20
CA GLY A 47 9.20 1.61 -16.84
C GLY A 47 7.85 0.97 -16.49
N ILE A 48 7.51 0.94 -15.19
CA ILE A 48 6.20 0.43 -14.74
C ILE A 48 5.01 1.20 -15.32
N LYS A 49 5.14 2.53 -15.47
CA LYS A 49 4.06 3.33 -16.07
C LYS A 49 3.86 2.96 -17.54
N LYS A 50 4.93 2.69 -18.28
CA LYS A 50 4.85 2.24 -19.68
C LYS A 50 4.15 0.88 -19.79
N ASP A 51 4.51 -0.08 -18.93
CA ASP A 51 3.84 -1.40 -18.85
C ASP A 51 2.33 -1.27 -18.60
N LYS A 52 1.91 -0.26 -17.82
CA LYS A 52 0.48 0.02 -17.58
C LYS A 52 -0.24 0.54 -18.81
N THR A 53 0.42 1.36 -19.62
CA THR A 53 -0.18 1.93 -20.84
C THR A 53 -0.22 0.94 -22.00
N SER A 54 0.71 -0.03 -22.05
CA SER A 54 0.72 -1.09 -23.06
C SER A 54 -0.20 -2.27 -22.74
N GLY A 55 -0.62 -2.42 -21.47
CA GLY A 55 -1.43 -3.56 -21.00
C GLY A 55 -0.60 -4.69 -20.36
N ASP A 56 0.72 -4.62 -20.49
CA ASP A 56 1.68 -5.63 -19.98
C ASP A 56 1.69 -5.75 -18.45
N ILE A 57 1.14 -4.76 -17.75
CA ILE A 57 1.02 -4.78 -16.29
C ILE A 57 0.24 -6.01 -15.78
N VAL A 58 -0.79 -6.46 -16.51
CA VAL A 58 -1.61 -7.61 -16.10
C VAL A 58 -0.79 -8.89 -16.23
N GLU A 59 -0.11 -9.06 -17.37
CA GLU A 59 0.78 -10.21 -17.59
C GLU A 59 1.88 -10.28 -16.54
N ARG A 60 2.45 -9.13 -16.19
CA ARG A 60 3.45 -9.06 -15.11
C ARG A 60 2.86 -9.48 -13.76
N VAL A 61 1.68 -8.97 -13.40
CA VAL A 61 1.00 -9.32 -12.14
C VAL A 61 0.75 -10.83 -12.07
N ILE A 62 0.35 -11.45 -13.18
CA ILE A 62 0.13 -12.90 -13.30
C ILE A 62 1.45 -13.66 -13.19
N ARG A 63 2.44 -13.31 -14.02
CA ARG A 63 3.74 -14.00 -14.11
C ARG A 63 4.51 -13.96 -12.79
N GLU A 64 4.47 -12.84 -12.08
CA GLU A 64 5.15 -12.68 -10.79
C GLU A 64 4.24 -12.99 -9.58
N ASP A 65 2.98 -13.39 -9.82
CA ASP A 65 1.98 -13.69 -8.78
C ASP A 65 1.88 -12.61 -7.69
N LEU A 66 1.95 -11.33 -8.11
CA LEU A 66 2.16 -10.18 -7.22
C LEU A 66 1.08 -10.04 -6.14
N ILE A 67 -0.16 -10.44 -6.46
CA ILE A 67 -1.27 -10.41 -5.51
C ILE A 67 -1.02 -11.39 -4.35
N ARG A 68 -0.64 -12.64 -4.64
CA ARG A 68 -0.38 -13.64 -3.58
C ARG A 68 0.93 -13.35 -2.86
N GLU A 69 1.94 -12.85 -3.56
CA GLU A 69 3.19 -12.40 -2.95
C GLU A 69 2.93 -11.32 -1.90
N HIS A 70 2.18 -10.27 -2.26
CA HIS A 70 1.87 -9.20 -1.32
C HIS A 70 0.90 -9.65 -0.22
N TYR A 71 -0.06 -10.52 -0.53
CA TYR A 71 -0.90 -11.16 0.49
C TYR A 71 -0.08 -11.91 1.54
N LYS A 72 0.99 -12.62 1.17
CA LYS A 72 1.89 -13.28 2.13
C LYS A 72 2.56 -12.27 3.06
N LYS A 73 2.95 -11.10 2.55
CA LYS A 73 3.49 -9.99 3.37
C LYS A 73 2.45 -9.51 4.37
N ILE A 74 1.24 -9.16 3.91
CA ILE A 74 0.10 -8.76 4.75
C ILE A 74 -0.20 -9.81 5.83
N LYS A 75 -0.23 -11.08 5.46
CA LYS A 75 -0.48 -12.21 6.38
C LYS A 75 0.58 -12.30 7.48
N SER A 76 1.84 -12.09 7.12
CA SER A 76 2.97 -12.15 8.04
C SER A 76 3.08 -10.93 8.96
N SER A 77 2.46 -9.80 8.61
CA SER A 77 2.48 -8.57 9.41
C SER A 77 1.40 -8.54 10.50
N GLU A 78 1.58 -7.66 11.48
CA GLU A 78 0.61 -7.36 12.54
C GLU A 78 -0.39 -6.27 12.09
N ALA A 79 0.06 -5.40 11.18
CA ALA A 79 -0.73 -4.28 10.66
C ALA A 79 -0.42 -4.00 9.20
N ILE A 80 -1.35 -3.31 8.53
CA ILE A 80 -1.07 -2.62 7.27
C ILE A 80 -1.08 -1.10 7.46
N LEU A 81 -0.26 -0.40 6.68
CA LEU A 81 -0.32 1.06 6.53
C LEU A 81 -0.62 1.40 5.07
N VAL A 82 -1.77 2.00 4.82
CA VAL A 82 -2.18 2.43 3.49
C VAL A 82 -1.62 3.81 3.19
N ALA A 83 -0.75 3.90 2.18
CA ALA A 83 -0.21 5.15 1.65
C ALA A 83 -1.22 5.83 0.70
N ASN A 84 -2.31 6.35 1.26
CA ASN A 84 -3.42 6.97 0.52
C ASN A 84 -3.16 8.47 0.24
N PHE A 85 -2.25 8.76 -0.69
CA PHE A 85 -2.00 10.13 -1.18
C PHE A 85 -2.95 10.50 -2.33
N ASP A 86 -3.03 11.80 -2.62
CA ASP A 86 -3.83 12.32 -3.72
C ASP A 86 -3.37 11.73 -5.07
N LYS A 87 -4.35 11.32 -5.89
CA LYS A 87 -4.09 10.74 -7.21
C LYS A 87 -5.35 10.80 -8.07
N ASN A 88 -5.20 10.95 -9.38
CA ASN A 88 -6.33 10.96 -10.34
C ASN A 88 -7.40 12.02 -9.99
N ASN A 89 -6.97 13.18 -9.48
CA ASN A 89 -7.85 14.25 -8.97
C ASN A 89 -8.77 13.82 -7.81
N ILE A 90 -8.43 12.71 -7.14
CA ILE A 90 -9.12 12.22 -5.97
C ILE A 90 -8.20 12.42 -4.76
N LYS A 91 -8.72 13.13 -3.76
CA LYS A 91 -8.03 13.35 -2.49
C LYS A 91 -7.93 12.05 -1.70
N ASN A 92 -6.77 11.79 -1.10
CA ASN A 92 -6.50 10.60 -0.28
C ASN A 92 -6.80 9.26 -0.98
N TYR A 93 -6.54 9.18 -2.29
CA TYR A 93 -6.97 8.08 -3.15
C TYR A 93 -6.57 6.69 -2.64
N ILE A 94 -7.53 5.76 -2.67
CA ILE A 94 -7.33 4.32 -2.45
C ILE A 94 -7.85 3.62 -3.71
N GLY A 95 -6.98 2.90 -4.42
CA GLY A 95 -7.36 2.17 -5.64
C GLY A 95 -7.89 0.77 -5.38
N GLY A 96 -8.52 0.15 -6.38
CA GLY A 96 -9.14 -1.19 -6.23
C GLY A 96 -8.21 -2.28 -5.70
N ASN A 97 -6.95 -2.32 -6.14
CA ASN A 97 -5.97 -3.27 -5.58
C ASN A 97 -5.72 -3.03 -4.09
N THR A 98 -5.64 -1.77 -3.68
CA THR A 98 -5.43 -1.39 -2.27
C THR A 98 -6.68 -1.62 -1.41
N LEU A 99 -7.88 -1.44 -1.97
CA LEU A 99 -9.11 -1.85 -1.31
C LEU A 99 -9.11 -3.37 -1.03
N MET A 100 -8.66 -4.18 -1.99
CA MET A 100 -8.50 -5.63 -1.80
C MET A 100 -7.45 -5.98 -0.73
N GLU A 101 -6.31 -5.28 -0.72
CA GLU A 101 -5.29 -5.40 0.34
C GLU A 101 -5.86 -5.10 1.73
N MET A 102 -6.68 -4.05 1.85
CA MET A 102 -7.40 -3.73 3.09
C MET A 102 -8.38 -4.86 3.48
N GLY A 103 -9.11 -5.42 2.50
CA GLY A 103 -9.99 -6.57 2.72
C GLY A 103 -9.23 -7.79 3.26
N PHE A 104 -8.05 -8.09 2.71
CA PHE A 104 -7.18 -9.16 3.22
C PHE A 104 -6.76 -8.91 4.66
N ALA A 105 -6.36 -7.68 5.00
CA ALA A 105 -6.00 -7.32 6.36
C ALA A 105 -7.20 -7.46 7.33
N HIS A 106 -8.39 -7.05 6.89
CA HIS A 106 -9.61 -7.12 7.70
C HIS A 106 -10.00 -8.57 8.05
N VAL A 107 -10.06 -9.47 7.06
CA VAL A 107 -10.42 -10.89 7.32
C VAL A 107 -9.35 -11.63 8.14
N LEU A 108 -8.12 -11.12 8.14
CA LEU A 108 -7.01 -11.63 8.96
C LEU A 108 -6.92 -10.96 10.33
N ASN A 109 -7.89 -10.12 10.71
CA ASN A 109 -7.95 -9.37 11.96
C ASN A 109 -6.67 -8.54 12.23
N LYS A 110 -6.11 -7.92 11.18
CA LYS A 110 -4.93 -7.05 11.27
C LYS A 110 -5.36 -5.61 11.56
N LYS A 111 -4.51 -4.84 12.23
CA LYS A 111 -4.72 -3.39 12.35
C LYS A 111 -4.60 -2.75 10.96
N ILE A 112 -5.53 -1.87 10.62
CA ILE A 112 -5.51 -1.12 9.35
C ILE A 112 -5.28 0.35 9.67
N TYR A 113 -4.14 0.89 9.22
CA TYR A 113 -3.84 2.30 9.33
C TYR A 113 -4.02 3.00 7.97
N LEU A 114 -4.60 4.19 7.97
CA LEU A 114 -4.56 5.10 6.81
C LEU A 114 -3.62 6.27 7.12
N PHE A 115 -2.74 6.58 6.16
CA PHE A 115 -1.81 7.71 6.31
C PHE A 115 -2.55 9.06 6.32
N ASN A 116 -3.51 9.23 5.41
CA ASN A 116 -4.43 10.36 5.34
C ASN A 116 -5.87 9.93 5.66
N ASP A 117 -6.80 10.89 5.68
CA ASP A 117 -8.22 10.67 5.91
C ASP A 117 -8.88 9.73 4.88
N ILE A 118 -10.06 9.21 5.18
CA ILE A 118 -10.82 8.34 4.28
C ILE A 118 -11.23 9.12 3.01
N PRO A 119 -10.95 8.60 1.80
CA PRO A 119 -11.35 9.27 0.56
C PRO A 119 -12.85 9.14 0.28
N GLU A 120 -13.37 10.07 -0.53
CA GLU A 120 -14.66 9.95 -1.19
C GLU A 120 -14.50 9.13 -2.49
N MET A 121 -15.05 7.92 -2.47
CA MET A 121 -14.96 6.89 -3.51
C MET A 121 -16.34 6.24 -3.65
N ILE A 122 -16.59 5.54 -4.76
CA ILE A 122 -17.81 4.73 -4.92
C ILE A 122 -17.92 3.58 -3.89
N TYR A 123 -16.83 3.29 -3.17
CA TYR A 123 -16.72 2.25 -2.14
C TYR A 123 -16.22 2.80 -0.79
N THR A 124 -16.54 4.07 -0.47
CA THR A 124 -16.16 4.68 0.82
C THR A 124 -16.76 3.93 2.01
N GLU A 125 -17.96 3.38 1.87
CA GLU A 125 -18.63 2.66 2.95
C GLU A 125 -17.91 1.36 3.32
N GLU A 126 -17.36 0.63 2.34
CA GLU A 126 -16.51 -0.54 2.59
C GLU A 126 -15.22 -0.15 3.31
N ILE A 127 -14.60 0.98 2.94
CA ILE A 127 -13.42 1.49 3.64
C ILE A 127 -13.75 1.81 5.10
N ARG A 128 -14.90 2.43 5.38
CA ARG A 128 -15.37 2.74 6.74
C ARG A 128 -15.72 1.48 7.53
N ALA A 129 -16.37 0.50 6.90
CA ALA A 129 -16.75 -0.77 7.52
C ALA A 129 -15.55 -1.58 8.02
N MET A 130 -14.38 -1.40 7.36
CA MET A 130 -13.12 -2.01 7.82
C MET A 130 -12.49 -1.30 9.03
N GLN A 131 -13.10 -0.21 9.52
CA GLN A 131 -12.72 0.53 10.74
C GLN A 131 -11.23 0.90 10.83
N PRO A 132 -10.67 1.58 9.81
CA PRO A 132 -9.28 1.96 9.84
C PRO A 132 -8.96 3.02 10.91
N ILE A 133 -7.73 2.98 11.41
CA ILE A 133 -7.17 4.01 12.28
C ILE A 133 -6.50 5.08 11.41
N ILE A 134 -6.98 6.32 11.48
CA ILE A 134 -6.48 7.43 10.67
C ILE A 134 -5.31 8.11 11.39
N LEU A 135 -4.13 8.13 10.75
CA LEU A 135 -2.91 8.68 11.35
C LEU A 135 -2.84 10.21 11.24
N TYR A 136 -3.48 10.80 10.22
CA TYR A 136 -3.30 12.21 9.86
C TYR A 136 -1.81 12.56 9.68
N LYS A 137 -1.09 11.72 8.94
CA LYS A 137 0.35 11.80 8.64
C LYS A 137 1.28 11.64 9.85
N ASP A 138 0.75 11.37 11.03
CA ASP A 138 1.54 11.16 12.24
C ASP A 138 1.84 9.67 12.47
N LEU A 139 2.98 9.23 11.96
CA LEU A 139 3.45 7.84 12.10
C LEU A 139 3.74 7.45 13.56
N LYS A 140 3.88 8.40 14.48
CA LYS A 140 4.11 8.10 15.91
C LYS A 140 2.88 7.48 16.59
N LYS A 141 1.70 7.56 15.95
CA LYS A 141 0.47 6.94 16.43
C LYS A 141 0.43 5.42 16.19
N ILE A 142 1.38 4.87 15.45
CA ILE A 142 1.53 3.43 15.27
C ILE A 142 2.09 2.85 16.57
N LYS A 143 1.30 1.99 17.22
CA LYS A 143 1.62 1.28 18.46
C LYS A 143 1.38 -0.22 18.31
#